data_AF-A0A3D4ABW6-F1
#
_entry.id   AF-A0A3D4ABW6-F1
#
_cell.length_a   1.000
_cell.length_b   1.000
_cell.length_c   1.000
_cell.angle_alpha   90.00
_cell.angle_beta   90.00
_cell.angle_gamma   90.00
#
_symmetry.space_group_name_H-M   'P 1'
#
loop_
_entity.id
_entity.type
_entity.pdbx_description
1 polymer ?
#
loop_
_entity_poly.entity_id
_entity_poly.type
_entity_poly.pdbx_seq_one_letter_code
_entity_poly.pdbx_strand_id
1 'polypeptide(L)'
;MRSQHIWTEKDGDGRKREVRATKFGGVWRFQSKMAGEADWTYYDIPPFEDLLILKQIVGRKYRRRRASADDVVSIEKLISERNVDE
;
A
#
# COMPACT_ATOMS: atom_id res chain seq x y z
N MET A 1 -13.87 9.05 4.01
CA MET A 1 -13.11 8.99 2.74
C MET A 1 -12.82 7.52 2.46
N ARG A 2 -13.00 7.02 1.23
CA ARG A 2 -12.71 5.61 0.94
C ARG A 2 -11.20 5.44 0.85
N SER A 3 -10.56 5.00 1.93
CA SER A 3 -9.10 4.88 2.03
C SER A 3 -8.58 3.59 1.40
N GLN A 4 -9.13 3.23 0.24
CA GLN A 4 -8.71 2.09 -0.57
C GLN A 4 -7.89 2.59 -1.74
N HIS A 5 -6.76 1.93 -1.97
CA HIS A 5 -5.79 2.22 -3.02
C HIS A 5 -5.46 0.91 -3.70
N ILE A 6 -5.64 0.85 -5.01
CA ILE A 6 -5.32 -0.31 -5.83
C ILE A 6 -4.35 0.15 -6.92
N TRP A 7 -3.30 -0.62 -7.14
CA TRP A 7 -2.37 -0.41 -8.24
C TRP A 7 -1.88 -1.75 -8.78
N THR A 8 -1.26 -1.71 -9.96
CA THR A 8 -0.71 -2.89 -10.62
C THR A 8 0.76 -2.65 -10.92
N GLU A 9 1.58 -3.65 -10.61
CA GLU A 9 2.99 -3.70 -10.95
C GLU A 9 3.27 -4.87 -11.89
N LYS A 10 4.43 -4.85 -12.52
CA LYS A 10 4.98 -6.04 -13.19
C LYS A 10 6.07 -6.62 -12.31
N ASP A 11 6.06 -7.92 -12.10
CA ASP A 11 7.18 -8.63 -11.48
C ASP A 11 8.36 -8.77 -12.46
N GLY A 12 9.46 -9.38 -11.98
CA GLY A 12 10.66 -9.61 -12.79
C GLY A 12 10.43 -10.47 -14.03
N ASP A 13 9.39 -11.31 -14.04
CA ASP A 13 9.00 -12.18 -15.15
C ASP A 13 7.97 -11.50 -16.09
N GLY A 14 7.65 -10.23 -15.85
CA GLY A 14 6.69 -9.45 -16.62
C GLY A 14 5.22 -9.77 -16.34
N ARG A 15 4.94 -10.61 -15.34
CA ARG A 15 3.57 -10.91 -14.89
C ARG A 15 3.04 -9.76 -14.07
N LYS A 16 1.74 -9.50 -14.16
CA LYS A 16 1.11 -8.38 -13.45
C LYS A 16 0.73 -8.82 -12.03
N ARG A 17 1.15 -8.06 -11.02
CA ARG A 17 0.71 -8.17 -9.62
C ARG A 17 -0.26 -7.03 -9.31
N GLU A 18 -1.48 -7.34 -8.91
CA GLU A 18 -2.43 -6.35 -8.38
C GLU A 18 -2.22 -6.23 -6.87
N VAL A 19 -2.04 -5.01 -6.38
CA VAL A 19 -1.88 -4.72 -4.96
C VAL A 19 -3.02 -3.81 -4.50
N ARG A 20 -3.54 -4.09 -3.32
CA ARG A 20 -4.59 -3.32 -2.66
C ARG A 20 -4.16 -2.98 -1.24
N ALA A 21 -4.15 -1.69 -0.94
CA ALA A 21 -4.02 -1.16 0.41
C ALA A 21 -5.33 -0.53 0.86
N THR A 22 -5.81 -0.89 2.06
CA THR A 22 -7.03 -0.34 2.64
C THR A 22 -6.78 0.14 4.06
N LYS A 23 -7.15 1.39 4.37
CA LYS A 23 -7.15 1.89 5.75
C LYS A 23 -8.53 1.72 6.38
N PHE A 24 -8.59 1.06 7.53
CA PHE A 24 -9.81 0.89 8.34
C PHE A 24 -9.45 1.00 9.83
N GLY A 25 -10.19 1.81 10.60
CA GLY A 25 -9.91 2.00 12.02
C GLY A 25 -8.51 2.54 12.31
N GLY A 26 -7.91 3.31 11.39
CA GLY A 26 -6.54 3.81 11.51
C GLY A 26 -5.46 2.82 11.04
N VAL A 27 -5.80 1.56 10.81
CA VAL A 27 -4.87 0.49 10.43
C VAL A 27 -4.86 0.27 8.92
N TRP A 28 -3.68 0.12 8.33
CA TRP A 28 -3.51 -0.25 6.93
C TRP A 28 -3.42 -1.76 6.79
N ARG A 29 -4.20 -2.31 5.85
CA ARG A 29 -4.12 -3.72 5.43
C ARG A 29 -3.68 -3.79 3.99
N PHE A 30 -2.76 -4.70 3.70
CA PHE A 30 -2.24 -4.93 2.37
C PHE A 30 -2.60 -6.33 1.91
N GLN A 31 -2.90 -6.42 0.62
CA GLN A 31 -3.14 -7.69 -0.04
C GLN A 31 -2.70 -7.57 -1.49
N SER A 32 -2.20 -8.67 -2.04
CA SER A 32 -1.85 -8.74 -3.46
C SER A 32 -2.28 -10.05 -4.09
N LYS A 33 -2.32 -10.08 -5.42
CA LYS A 33 -2.52 -11.29 -6.21
C LYS A 33 -1.89 -11.16 -7.58
N MET A 34 -1.53 -12.28 -8.21
CA MET A 34 -1.11 -12.23 -9.61
C MET A 34 -2.33 -12.13 -10.53
N ALA A 35 -2.12 -11.55 -11.71
CA ALA A 35 -3.14 -11.47 -12.73
C ALA A 35 -3.54 -12.87 -13.20
N GLY A 36 -4.85 -13.12 -13.20
CA GLY A 36 -5.42 -14.44 -13.49
C GLY A 36 -5.69 -15.28 -12.23
N GLU A 37 -5.15 -14.90 -11.07
CA GLU A 37 -5.46 -15.56 -9.81
C GLU A 37 -6.77 -15.03 -9.19
N ALA A 38 -7.52 -15.94 -8.58
CA ALA A 38 -8.73 -15.60 -7.83
C ALA A 38 -8.39 -15.11 -6.40
N ASP A 39 -7.40 -15.77 -5.78
CA ASP A 39 -7.09 -15.60 -4.37
C ASP A 39 -6.19 -14.40 -4.09
N TRP A 40 -6.39 -13.80 -2.92
CA TRP A 40 -5.57 -12.71 -2.42
C TRP A 40 -4.63 -13.23 -1.34
N THR A 41 -3.35 -12.90 -1.45
CA THR A 41 -2.39 -13.02 -0.35
C THR A 41 -2.57 -11.82 0.57
N TYR A 42 -2.76 -12.05 1.87
CA TYR A 42 -2.84 -11.01 2.89
C TYR A 42 -1.51 -10.90 3.62
N TYR A 43 -1.07 -9.67 3.86
CA TYR A 43 0.20 -9.41 4.53
C TYR A 43 -0.01 -8.89 5.94
N ASP A 44 0.49 -9.63 6.92
CA ASP A 44 0.66 -9.12 8.29
C ASP A 44 1.78 -8.07 8.32
N ILE A 45 2.87 -8.34 7.59
CA ILE A 45 3.97 -7.40 7.33
C ILE A 45 4.01 -7.12 5.83
N PRO A 46 3.57 -5.94 5.36
CA PRO A 46 3.58 -5.60 3.94
C PRO A 46 5.00 -5.52 3.36
N PRO A 47 5.20 -5.87 2.08
CA PRO A 47 6.47 -5.63 1.39
C PRO A 47 6.89 -4.17 1.47
N PHE A 48 8.18 -3.90 1.68
CA PHE A 48 8.67 -2.53 1.84
C PHE A 48 8.40 -1.65 0.60
N GLU A 49 8.56 -2.23 -0.59
CA GLU A 49 8.25 -1.55 -1.85
C GLU A 49 6.78 -1.11 -1.94
N ASP A 50 5.84 -1.94 -1.47
CA ASP A 50 4.42 -1.62 -1.43
C ASP A 50 4.12 -0.42 -0.51
N LEU A 51 4.83 -0.33 0.63
CA LEU A 51 4.73 0.82 1.54
C LEU A 51 5.21 2.11 0.87
N LEU A 52 6.33 2.06 0.15
CA LEU A 52 6.87 3.20 -0.58
C LEU A 52 5.92 3.69 -1.67
N ILE A 53 5.31 2.75 -2.41
CA ILE A 53 4.35 3.08 -3.47
C ILE A 53 3.07 3.65 -2.88
N LEU A 54 2.58 3.11 -1.78
CA LEU A 54 1.45 3.69 -1.06
C LEU A 54 1.75 5.13 -0.61
N LYS A 55 2.95 5.40 -0.06
CA LYS A 55 3.39 6.75 0.31
C LYS A 55 3.32 7.71 -0.88
N GLN A 56 3.79 7.29 -2.06
CA GLN A 56 3.71 8.10 -3.27
C GLN A 56 2.26 8.35 -3.71
N ILE A 57 1.39 7.34 -3.66
CA ILE A 57 -0.03 7.47 -4.02
C ILE A 57 -0.75 8.44 -3.07
N VAL A 58 -0.61 8.24 -1.75
CA VAL A 58 -1.26 9.07 -0.75
C VAL A 58 -0.68 10.48 -0.74
N GLY A 59 0.64 10.65 -0.86
CA GLY A 59 1.26 11.98 -0.99
C GLY A 59 0.75 12.75 -2.21
N ARG A 60 0.55 12.09 -3.36
CA ARG A 60 -0.07 12.70 -4.55
C ARG A 60 -1.53 13.11 -4.34
N LYS A 61 -2.28 12.37 -3.51
CA LYS A 61 -3.66 12.71 -3.14
C LYS A 61 -3.70 13.84 -2.12
N TYR A 62 -2.82 13.82 -1.12
CA TYR A 62 -2.68 14.86 -0.10
C TYR A 62 -2.42 16.23 -0.73
N ARG A 63 -1.45 16.32 -1.67
CA ARG A 63 -1.18 17.56 -2.43
C ARG A 63 -2.39 18.10 -3.19
N ARG A 64 -3.31 17.23 -3.59
CA ARG A 64 -4.57 17.58 -4.27
C ARG A 64 -5.76 17.74 -3.31
N ARG A 65 -5.50 17.80 -2.00
CA ARG A 65 -6.51 17.87 -0.92
C ARG A 65 -7.50 16.70 -0.95
N ARG A 66 -7.01 15.51 -1.37
CA ARG A 66 -7.77 14.25 -1.51
C ARG A 66 -7.27 13.13 -0.58
N ALA A 67 -6.48 13.47 0.43
CA ALA A 67 -6.11 12.62 1.55
C ALA A 67 -5.79 13.52 2.76
N SER A 68 -5.83 13.00 3.98
CA SER A 68 -5.47 13.76 5.18
C SER A 68 -3.95 13.75 5.41
N ALA A 69 -3.46 14.67 6.23
CA ALA A 69 -2.08 14.63 6.73
C ALA A 69 -1.84 13.35 7.56
N ASP A 70 -2.82 12.95 8.38
CA ASP A 70 -2.78 11.71 9.16
C ASP A 70 -2.59 10.45 8.31
N ASP A 71 -3.16 10.42 7.10
CA ASP A 71 -2.93 9.30 6.18
C ASP A 71 -1.45 9.23 5.77
N VAL A 72 -0.83 10.38 5.46
CA VAL A 72 0.60 10.47 5.13
C VAL A 72 1.45 10.02 6.32
N VAL A 73 1.22 10.60 7.51
CA VAL A 73 1.97 10.28 8.74
C VAL A 73 1.84 8.80 9.09
N SER A 74 0.65 8.22 8.98
CA SER A 74 0.44 6.79 9.28
C SER A 74 1.24 5.85 8.37
N ILE A 75 1.49 6.22 7.12
CA ILE A 75 2.32 5.44 6.20
C ILE A 75 3.79 5.62 6.51
N GLU A 76 4.22 6.83 6.86
CA GLU A 76 5.60 7.09 7.28
C GLU A 76 5.98 6.32 8.54
N LYS A 77 5.05 6.18 9.48
CA LYS A 77 5.23 5.32 10.66
C LYS A 77 5.44 3.86 10.28
N LEU A 78 4.61 3.30 9.40
CA LEU A 78 4.75 1.91 8.92
C LEU A 78 6.10 1.68 8.20
N ILE A 79 6.54 2.64 7.39
CA ILE A 79 7.84 2.59 6.72
C ILE A 79 8.98 2.62 7.75
N SER A 80 8.88 3.48 8.77
CA SER A 80 9.89 3.57 9.82
C SER A 80 9.96 2.30 10.65
N GLU A 81 8.82 1.73 11.04
CA GLU A 81 8.75 0.46 11.77
C GLU A 81 9.41 -0.66 10.95
N ARG A 82 9.13 -0.73 9.65
CA ARG A 82 9.74 -1.74 8.77
C ARG A 82 11.26 -1.62 8.61
N ASN A 83 11.81 -0.40 8.62
CA ASN A 83 13.27 -0.17 8.54
C ASN A 83 14.01 -0.53 9.84
N VAL A 84 13.32 -0.59 10.99
CA VAL A 84 13.95 -0.96 12.26
C VAL A 84 14.06 -2.47 12.41
N ASP A 85 13.25 -3.24 11.65
CA ASP A 85 13.19 -4.70 11.68
C ASP A 85 14.01 -5.40 10.57
N GLU A 86 14.86 -4.65 9.84
CA GLU A 86 15.87 -5.17 8.89
C GLU A 86 17.29 -4.99 9.43
#